data_AF-A0A194X0E9-F1
#
_entry.id   AF-A0A194X0E9-F1
#
_cell.length_a   1.000
_cell.length_b   1.000
_cell.length_c   1.000
_cell.angle_alpha   90.00
_cell.angle_beta   90.00
_cell.angle_gamma   90.00
#
_symmetry.space_group_name_H-M   'P 1'
#
loop_
_entity.id
_entity.type
_entity.pdbx_description
1 polymer ?
#
loop_
_entity_poly.entity_id
_entity_poly.type
_entity_poly.pdbx_seq_one_letter_code
_entity_poly.pdbx_strand_id
1 'polypeptide(L)' 'MSLLGKKFPAPVAKPMAPFYIAGLVILYGVNSAATAMMASDEFKNDPRNPNAKTAKPADKH' A
#
# COMPACT_ATOMS: atom_id res chain seq x y z
N MET A 1 -7.60 -12.41 37.99
CA MET A 1 -7.77 -12.92 36.60
C MET A 1 -7.40 -11.80 35.64
N SER A 2 -6.68 -12.10 34.54
CA SER A 2 -6.47 -11.12 33.45
C SER A 2 -7.83 -10.67 32.88
N LEU A 3 -8.00 -9.37 32.65
CA LEU A 3 -9.24 -8.77 32.08
C LEU A 3 -9.60 -9.32 30.69
N LEU A 4 -8.63 -9.91 29.98
CA LEU A 4 -8.77 -10.39 28.60
C LEU A 4 -8.96 -11.92 28.50
N GLY A 5 -9.19 -12.60 29.62
CA GLY A 5 -9.26 -14.07 29.65
C GLY A 5 -7.88 -14.72 29.40
N LYS A 6 -7.87 -16.04 29.20
CA LYS A 6 -6.65 -16.84 28.99
C LYS A 6 -6.31 -16.86 27.50
N LYS A 7 -5.11 -16.42 27.12
CA LYS A 7 -4.61 -16.50 25.73
C LYS A 7 -4.06 -17.89 25.45
N PHE A 8 -4.60 -18.56 24.43
CA PHE A 8 -4.12 -19.85 23.94
C PHE A 8 -3.22 -19.68 22.71
N PRO A 9 -2.12 -20.43 22.58
CA PRO A 9 -1.17 -20.29 21.48
C PRO A 9 -1.65 -21.04 20.22
N ALA A 10 -2.71 -20.57 19.58
CA ALA A 10 -3.17 -21.11 18.31
C ALA A 10 -2.18 -20.76 17.17
N PRO A 11 -1.88 -21.70 16.25
CA PRO A 11 -0.98 -21.44 15.13
C PRO A 11 -1.69 -20.62 14.05
N VAL A 12 -1.62 -19.29 14.14
CA VAL A 12 -2.25 -18.36 13.16
C VAL A 12 -1.31 -18.04 12.00
N ALA A 13 -0.04 -17.75 12.27
CA ALA A 13 0.88 -17.23 11.26
C ALA A 13 1.10 -18.17 10.07
N LYS A 14 1.24 -19.48 10.33
CA LYS A 14 1.52 -20.49 9.31
C LYS A 14 0.36 -20.70 8.32
N PRO A 15 -0.89 -20.97 8.75
CA PRO A 15 -2.01 -21.09 7.82
C PRO A 15 -2.37 -19.76 7.15
N MET A 16 -2.12 -18.62 7.81
CA MET A 16 -2.42 -17.30 7.24
C MET A 16 -1.34 -16.76 6.29
N ALA A 17 -0.15 -17.39 6.25
CA ALA A 17 0.98 -16.96 5.43
C ALA A 17 0.63 -16.63 3.96
N PRO A 18 -0.09 -17.48 3.19
CA PRO A 18 -0.42 -17.14 1.81
C PRO A 18 -1.28 -15.87 1.67
N PHE A 19 -2.16 -15.59 2.64
CA PHE A 19 -3.00 -14.39 2.63
C PHE A 19 -2.19 -13.14 2.96
N TYR A 20 -1.25 -13.22 3.90
CA TYR A 20 -0.34 -12.11 4.18
C TYR A 20 0.55 -11.81 2.98
N ILE A 21 1.10 -12.83 2.34
CA ILE A 21 1.91 -12.67 1.13
C ILE A 21 1.09 -12.04 0.02
N ALA A 22 -0.11 -12.57 -0.25
CA ALA A 22 -1.02 -12.00 -1.25
C ALA A 22 -1.36 -10.54 -0.93
N GLY A 23 -1.65 -10.22 0.33
CA GLY A 23 -1.93 -8.85 0.77
C GLY A 23 -0.77 -7.89 0.48
N LEU A 24 0.47 -8.32 0.74
CA LEU A 24 1.67 -7.53 0.43
C LEU A 24 1.86 -7.32 -1.07
N VAL A 25 1.66 -8.37 -1.87
CA VAL A 25 1.77 -8.30 -3.34
C VAL A 25 0.74 -7.33 -3.92
N ILE A 26 -0.52 -7.43 -3.48
CA ILE A 26 -1.60 -6.55 -3.95
C ILE A 26 -1.37 -5.12 -3.49
N LEU A 27 -0.94 -4.91 -2.25
CA LEU A 27 -0.59 -3.57 -1.75
C LEU A 27 0.46 -2.90 -2.63
N TYR A 28 1.54 -3.62 -2.95
CA TYR A 28 2.60 -3.11 -3.82
C TYR A 28 2.07 -2.83 -5.23
N GLY A 29 1.29 -3.76 -5.80
CA GLY A 29 0.71 -3.61 -7.13
C GLY A 29 -0.22 -2.39 -7.24
N VAL A 30 -1.15 -2.23 -6.29
CA VAL A 30 -2.09 -1.10 -6.26
C VAL A 30 -1.35 0.21 -6.03
N ASN A 31 -0.36 0.26 -5.13
CA ASN A 31 0.41 1.47 -4.89
C ASN A 31 1.17 1.91 -6.17
N SER A 32 1.80 0.96 -6.86
CA SER A 32 2.53 1.21 -8.10
C SER A 32 1.59 1.70 -9.21
N ALA A 33 0.46 1.01 -9.40
CA ALA A 33 -0.55 1.38 -10.40
C ALA A 33 -1.16 2.76 -10.10
N ALA A 34 -1.52 3.03 -8.84
CA ALA A 34 -2.05 4.34 -8.44
C ALA A 34 -1.05 5.46 -8.73
N THR A 35 0.23 5.25 -8.42
CA THR A 35 1.29 6.23 -8.72
C THR A 35 1.40 6.52 -10.22
N ALA A 36 1.36 5.49 -11.06
CA ALA A 36 1.38 5.65 -12.52
C ALA A 36 0.14 6.38 -13.05
N MET A 37 -1.06 6.03 -12.57
CA MET A 37 -2.30 6.68 -12.98
C MET A 37 -2.35 8.16 -12.59
N MET A 38 -1.80 8.51 -11.43
CA MET A 38 -1.68 9.91 -10.99
C MET A 38 -0.72 10.73 -11.86
N ALA A 39 0.16 10.11 -12.64
CA ALA A 39 1.03 10.80 -13.60
C ALA A 39 0.40 10.98 -14.99
N SER A 40 -0.78 10.40 -15.23
CA SER A 40 -1.49 10.53 -16.52
C SER A 40 -1.92 11.97 -16.81
N ASP A 41 -2.12 12.28 -18.09
CA ASP A 41 -2.49 13.63 -18.54
C ASP A 41 -3.80 14.15 -17.91
N GLU A 42 -4.75 13.25 -17.65
CA GLU A 42 -6.04 13.57 -17.04
C GLU A 42 -5.88 14.03 -15.58
N PHE A 43 -5.02 13.36 -14.81
CA PHE A 43 -4.96 13.55 -13.35
C PHE A 43 -3.71 14.28 -12.85
N LYS A 44 -2.69 14.51 -13.69
CA LYS A 44 -1.42 15.14 -13.27
C LYS A 44 -1.57 16.55 -12.67
N ASN A 45 -2.59 17.29 -13.11
CA ASN A 45 -2.84 18.67 -12.67
C ASN A 45 -4.02 18.79 -11.69
N ASP A 46 -4.61 17.67 -11.24
CA ASP A 46 -5.69 17.73 -10.24
C ASP A 46 -5.12 18.24 -8.91
N PRO A 47 -5.68 19.29 -8.28
CA PRO A 47 -5.19 19.83 -7.01
C PRO A 47 -5.27 18.85 -5.84
N ARG A 48 -6.06 17.77 -5.98
CA ARG A 48 -6.16 16.66 -5.03
C ARG A 48 -5.08 15.60 -5.22
N ASN A 49 -4.40 15.61 -6.37
CA ASN A 49 -3.31 14.68 -6.64
C ASN A 49 -2.10 15.05 -5.77
N PRO A 50 -1.63 14.17 -4.88
CA PRO A 50 -0.45 14.44 -4.06
C PRO A 50 0.80 14.72 -4.91
N ASN A 51 0.89 14.19 -6.13
CA ASN A 51 2.01 14.43 -7.04
C ASN A 51 2.02 15.86 -7.61
N ALA A 52 0.87 16.53 -7.71
CA ALA A 52 0.77 17.89 -8.28
C ALA A 52 1.50 18.95 -7.45
N LYS A 53 1.70 18.70 -6.14
CA LYS A 53 2.46 19.58 -5.24
C LYS A 53 3.95 19.24 -5.19
N THR A 54 4.34 18.12 -5.77
CA THR A 54 5.69 17.58 -5.70
C THR A 54 6.33 17.71 -7.08
N ALA A 55 6.51 18.95 -7.55
CA ALA A 55 7.40 19.21 -8.68
C ALA A 55 8.85 18.96 -8.23
N LYS A 56 9.23 17.69 -8.12
CA LYS A 56 10.64 17.29 -8.02
C LYS A 56 11.22 17.40 -9.43
N PRO A 57 12.40 18.01 -9.62
CA PRO A 57 12.95 18.22 -10.94
C PRO A 57 13.14 16.86 -11.60
N ALA A 58 12.59 16.70 -12.81
CA ALA A 58 12.83 15.52 -13.61
C ALA A 58 14.35 15.38 -13.79
N ASP A 59 14.93 14.33 -13.22
CA ASP A 59 16.31 13.95 -13.48
C ASP A 59 16.46 13.75 -14.98
N LYS A 60 17.30 14.60 -15.57
CA LYS A 60 17.76 14.49 -16.95
C LYS A 60 18.54 13.18 -17.08
N HIS A 61 18.07 12.28 -17.92
CA HIS A 61 18.98 11.43 -18.69
C HIS A 61 18.45 11.20 -20.10
#